data_AF-A0AAW2N4M4-F1
#
_entry.id   AF-A0AAW2N4M4-F1
#
_cell.length_a   1.000
_cell.length_b   1.000
_cell.length_c   1.000
_cell.angle_alpha   90.00
_cell.angle_beta   90.00
_cell.angle_gamma   90.00
#
_symmetry.space_group_name_H-M   'P 1'
#
loop_
_entity.id
_entity.type
_entity.pdbx_description
1 polymer ?
#
loop_
_entity_poly.entity_id
_entity_poly.type
_entity_poly.pdbx_seq_one_letter_code
_entity_poly.pdbx_strand_id
1 'polypeptide(L)'
;MALQIVRRVAHNRTSGISSSTYPRFFDRFFSSPASGSDLIRATLFPGDGIGPEIAESVKQVFGAADVPIEWEEHFVGKEVDPRTQSFLTWESLESVRRNKVGLKGPMAHQLGKAIVLLTSL
;
A
#
# COMPACT_ATOMS: atom_id res chain seq x y z
N MET A 1 -18.24 -57.04 27.39
CA MET A 1 -18.25 -55.59 27.12
C MET A 1 -19.28 -55.33 26.04
N ALA A 2 -20.56 -55.21 26.38
CA ALA A 2 -21.23 -54.05 26.97
C ALA A 2 -22.20 -53.52 25.90
N LEU A 3 -23.46 -53.68 26.23
CA LEU A 3 -24.65 -53.55 25.40
C LEU A 3 -25.08 -52.07 25.29
N GLN A 4 -25.61 -51.70 24.12
CA GLN A 4 -26.81 -50.85 23.93
C GLN A 4 -26.73 -49.31 24.05
N ILE A 5 -27.74 -48.68 23.42
CA ILE A 5 -28.38 -47.36 23.67
C ILE A 5 -27.78 -46.18 22.86
N VAL A 6 -28.42 -45.70 21.79
CA VAL A 6 -29.63 -44.81 21.69
C VAL A 6 -29.31 -43.31 21.85
N ARG A 7 -29.71 -42.56 20.80
CA ARG A 7 -30.19 -41.15 20.71
C ARG A 7 -29.54 -40.03 21.55
N ARG A 8 -29.13 -38.95 20.85
CA ARG A 8 -29.46 -37.52 21.12
C ARG A 8 -28.83 -36.66 20.02
N VAL A 9 -29.56 -36.03 19.10
CA VAL A 9 -30.50 -34.90 19.24
C VAL A 9 -29.91 -33.71 20.03
N ALA A 10 -29.80 -32.59 19.29
CA ALA A 10 -29.71 -31.20 19.69
C ALA A 10 -28.37 -30.71 20.25
N HIS A 11 -27.71 -29.81 19.50
CA HIS A 11 -27.76 -28.37 19.81
C HIS A 11 -27.72 -27.54 18.53
N ASN A 12 -28.76 -26.73 18.40
CA ASN A 12 -28.97 -25.64 17.45
C ASN A 12 -28.00 -24.48 17.76
N ARG A 13 -27.43 -23.83 16.73
CA ARG A 13 -27.13 -22.38 16.69
C ARG A 13 -26.56 -21.96 15.32
N THR A 14 -27.49 -21.51 14.49
CA THR A 14 -27.48 -20.20 13.79
C THR A 14 -26.20 -19.63 13.17
N SER A 15 -26.42 -19.18 11.92
CA SER A 15 -25.91 -17.96 11.27
C SER A 15 -24.48 -17.93 10.77
N GLY A 16 -24.34 -17.82 9.45
CA GLY A 16 -23.10 -17.37 8.81
C GLY A 16 -23.14 -17.58 7.31
N ILE A 17 -23.81 -16.68 6.60
CA ILE A 17 -23.81 -16.56 5.14
C ILE A 17 -22.36 -16.51 4.68
N SER A 18 -21.88 -17.56 4.01
CA SER A 18 -20.58 -17.56 3.36
C SER A 18 -20.71 -16.83 2.03
N SER A 19 -20.82 -15.50 2.12
CA SER A 19 -20.61 -14.62 0.98
C SER A 19 -19.17 -14.18 1.00
N SER A 20 -18.48 -14.44 -0.11
CA SER A 20 -17.34 -13.67 -0.64
C SER A 20 -16.11 -14.52 -0.94
N THR A 21 -16.17 -15.16 -2.10
CA THR A 21 -14.99 -15.53 -2.90
C THR A 21 -14.28 -14.25 -3.35
N TYR A 22 -13.54 -13.60 -2.45
CA TYR A 22 -12.42 -12.76 -2.86
C TYR A 22 -11.15 -13.55 -2.58
N PRO A 23 -10.26 -13.70 -3.57
CA PRO A 23 -9.00 -14.39 -3.33
C PRO A 23 -8.24 -13.62 -2.24
N ARG A 24 -7.66 -14.36 -1.29
CA ARG A 24 -6.93 -13.89 -0.11
C ARG A 24 -5.58 -13.20 -0.44
N PHE A 25 -5.54 -12.43 -1.52
CA PHE A 25 -4.39 -11.58 -1.87
C PHE A 25 -4.30 -10.36 -0.96
N PHE A 26 -5.43 -9.81 -0.50
CA PHE A 26 -5.45 -8.56 0.27
C PHE A 26 -5.09 -8.75 1.76
N ASP A 27 -5.44 -9.88 2.36
CA ASP A 27 -5.23 -10.10 3.81
C ASP A 27 -3.75 -10.15 4.20
N ARG A 28 -2.83 -10.51 3.31
CA ARG A 28 -1.41 -10.67 3.68
C ARG A 28 -0.64 -9.34 3.73
N PHE A 29 -1.19 -8.25 3.17
CA PHE A 29 -0.53 -6.94 3.19
C PHE A 29 -0.86 -6.12 4.44
N PHE A 30 -1.97 -6.39 5.12
CA PHE A 30 -2.43 -5.61 6.28
C PHE A 30 -2.58 -6.44 7.57
N SER A 31 -2.25 -7.74 7.56
CA SER A 31 -2.44 -8.63 8.72
C SER A 31 -1.23 -8.66 9.67
N SER A 32 -0.65 -7.50 10.01
CA SER A 32 0.14 -7.38 11.23
C SER A 32 -0.73 -6.71 12.30
N PRO A 33 -1.13 -7.41 13.38
CA PRO A 33 -1.78 -6.75 14.50
C PRO A 33 -0.76 -5.75 15.08
N ALA A 34 -1.11 -4.47 15.02
CA ALA A 34 -0.30 -3.36 15.48
C ALA A 34 0.14 -3.57 16.94
N SER A 35 1.36 -4.06 17.10
CA SER A 35 2.22 -3.69 18.22
C SER A 35 2.70 -2.28 17.90
N GLY A 36 2.55 -1.34 18.84
CA GLY A 36 2.69 0.12 18.64
C GLY A 36 4.08 0.65 18.26
N SER A 37 4.77 0.02 17.32
CA SER A 37 6.11 0.39 16.82
C SER A 37 6.30 0.25 15.31
N ASP A 38 5.35 -0.31 14.57
CA ASP A 38 5.56 -0.59 13.15
C ASP A 38 5.11 0.59 12.28
N LEU A 39 5.81 1.71 12.41
CA LEU A 39 5.65 2.86 11.51
C LEU A 39 5.98 2.42 10.07
N ILE A 40 5.00 2.53 9.18
CA ILE A 40 5.18 2.24 7.76
C ILE A 40 5.79 3.47 7.12
N ARG A 41 7.01 3.35 6.60
CA ARG A 41 7.65 4.43 5.82
C ARG A 41 7.29 4.26 4.36
N ALA A 42 6.73 5.30 3.74
CA ALA A 42 6.27 5.26 2.36
C ALA A 42 6.78 6.46 1.57
N THR A 43 7.20 6.22 0.33
CA THR A 43 7.68 7.28 -0.56
C THR A 43 6.49 8.00 -1.21
N LEU A 44 6.41 9.32 -1.09
CA LEU A 44 5.36 10.13 -1.70
C LEU A 44 5.94 11.02 -2.80
N PHE A 45 5.46 10.84 -4.03
CA PHE A 45 5.71 11.76 -5.14
C PHE A 45 4.47 12.64 -5.32
N PRO A 46 4.46 13.92 -4.90
CA PRO A 46 3.26 14.76 -4.98
C PRO A 46 2.79 15.02 -6.42
N GLY A 47 3.69 14.96 -7.40
CA GLY A 47 3.37 15.19 -8.81
C GLY A 47 3.31 16.67 -9.19
N ASP A 48 2.66 16.97 -10.31
CA ASP A 48 2.58 18.30 -10.92
C ASP A 48 1.13 18.82 -11.00
N GLY A 49 0.97 20.10 -11.32
CA GLY A 49 -0.35 20.72 -11.46
C GLY A 49 -1.07 20.74 -10.11
N ILE A 50 -2.23 20.08 -10.04
CA ILE A 50 -3.02 19.91 -8.80
C ILE A 50 -2.48 18.80 -7.87
N GLY A 51 -1.37 18.17 -8.25
CA GLY A 51 -0.81 17.03 -7.54
C GLY A 51 -0.42 17.32 -6.08
N PRO A 52 0.32 18.40 -5.78
CA PRO A 52 0.68 18.76 -4.41
C PRO A 52 -0.52 18.96 -3.49
N GLU A 53 -1.60 19.57 -3.98
CA GLU A 53 -2.84 19.80 -3.22
C GLU A 53 -3.56 18.48 -2.90
N ILE A 54 -3.56 17.54 -3.85
CA ILE A 54 -4.10 16.19 -3.64
C ILE A 54 -3.23 15.43 -2.64
N ALA A 55 -1.91 15.49 -2.77
CA ALA A 55 -0.98 14.82 -1.87
C ALA A 55 -1.14 15.30 -0.42
N GLU A 56 -1.31 16.62 -0.24
CA GLU A 56 -1.61 17.21 1.06
C GLU A 56 -2.94 16.70 1.64
N SER A 57 -3.98 16.64 0.81
CA SER A 57 -5.29 16.09 1.21
C SER A 57 -5.17 14.63 1.66
N VAL A 58 -4.35 13.82 0.97
CA VAL A 58 -4.10 12.42 1.36
C VAL A 58 -3.39 12.35 2.71
N LYS A 59 -2.35 13.16 2.94
CA LYS A 59 -1.67 13.21 4.25
C LYS A 59 -2.64 13.56 5.37
N GLN A 60 -3.54 14.52 5.15
CA GLN A 60 -4.56 14.89 6.13
C GLN A 60 -5.54 13.75 6.43
N VAL A 61 -6.03 13.04 5.40
CA VAL A 61 -6.93 11.90 5.58
C VAL A 61 -6.24 10.78 6.36
N PHE A 62 -4.99 10.46 6.05
CA PHE A 62 -4.23 9.42 6.75
C PHE A 62 -3.93 9.82 8.20
N GLY A 63 -3.63 11.09 8.46
CA GLY A 63 -3.48 11.61 9.82
C GLY A 63 -4.79 11.56 10.61
N ALA A 64 -5.91 11.90 9.99
CA ALA A 64 -7.23 11.81 10.62
C ALA A 64 -7.68 10.36 10.88
N ALA A 65 -7.22 9.42 10.07
CA ALA A 65 -7.46 7.99 10.22
C ALA A 65 -6.48 7.30 11.19
N ASP A 66 -5.57 8.05 11.81
CA ASP A 66 -4.53 7.55 12.74
C ASP A 66 -3.73 6.38 12.16
N VAL A 67 -3.45 6.44 10.85
CA VAL A 67 -2.64 5.43 10.19
C VAL A 67 -1.17 5.65 10.57
N PRO A 68 -0.44 4.63 11.06
CA PRO A 68 0.96 4.76 11.46
C PRO A 68 1.89 4.82 10.22
N ILE A 69 1.77 5.88 9.43
CA ILE A 69 2.54 6.09 8.19
C ILE A 69 3.42 7.33 8.30
N GLU A 70 4.66 7.20 7.86
CA GLU A 70 5.60 8.31 7.68
C GLU A 70 5.84 8.50 6.18
N TRP A 71 5.60 9.72 5.69
CA TRP A 71 5.76 10.06 4.29
C TRP A 71 7.16 10.62 4.03
N GLU A 72 7.93 9.94 3.17
CA GLU A 72 9.16 10.47 2.58
C GLU A 72 8.81 11.15 1.26
N GLU A 73 8.73 12.49 1.25
CA GLU A 73 8.36 13.25 0.05
C GLU A 73 9.55 13.44 -0.90
N HIS A 74 9.35 13.09 -2.16
CA HIS A 74 10.35 13.22 -3.22
C HIS A 74 9.74 13.91 -4.44
N PHE A 75 10.45 14.90 -4.99
CA PHE A 75 10.02 15.62 -6.18
C PHE A 75 10.72 15.08 -7.42
N VAL A 76 9.96 14.95 -8.50
CA VAL A 76 10.52 14.59 -9.81
C VAL A 76 11.14 15.84 -10.41
N GLY A 77 12.42 15.75 -10.77
CA GLY A 77 13.14 16.86 -11.39
C GLY A 77 12.68 17.10 -12.84
N LYS A 78 12.96 18.28 -13.36
CA LYS A 78 12.78 18.59 -14.80
C LYS A 78 13.97 18.14 -15.65
N GLU A 79 15.11 17.90 -15.01
CA GLU A 79 16.34 17.45 -15.64
C GLU A 79 16.59 15.97 -15.35
N VAL A 80 17.30 15.31 -16.26
CA VAL A 80 17.70 13.91 -16.08
C VAL A 80 18.90 13.87 -15.15
N ASP A 81 18.78 13.14 -14.05
CA ASP A 81 19.91 12.83 -13.18
C ASP A 81 20.84 11.85 -13.93
N PRO A 82 22.12 12.20 -14.14
CA PRO A 82 23.06 11.35 -14.86
C PRO A 82 23.35 10.01 -14.17
N ARG A 83 23.15 9.91 -12.85
CA ARG A 83 23.38 8.68 -12.06
C ARG A 83 22.26 7.66 -12.22
N THR A 84 21.02 8.14 -12.34
CA THR A 84 19.83 7.29 -12.49
C THR A 84 19.38 7.18 -13.95
N GLN A 85 19.92 8.03 -14.83
CA GLN A 85 19.50 8.19 -16.22
C GLN A 85 17.98 8.45 -16.34
N SER A 86 17.39 9.08 -15.31
CA SER A 86 15.96 9.34 -15.18
C SER A 86 15.71 10.71 -14.53
N PHE A 87 14.46 11.18 -14.54
CA PHE A 87 14.04 12.40 -13.84
C PHE A 87 13.94 12.22 -12.31
N LEU A 88 14.13 10.99 -11.83
CA LEU A 88 14.21 10.68 -10.41
C LEU A 88 15.65 10.81 -9.94
N THR A 89 15.86 11.55 -8.84
CA THR A 89 17.18 11.62 -8.20
C THR A 89 17.58 10.27 -7.62
N TRP A 90 18.87 10.06 -7.40
CA TRP A 90 19.37 8.86 -6.72
C TRP A 90 18.70 8.61 -5.36
N GLU A 91 18.49 9.67 -4.57
CA GLU A 91 17.85 9.60 -3.26
C GLU A 91 16.40 9.13 -3.36
N SER A 92 15.69 9.58 -4.39
CA SER A 92 14.30 9.19 -4.66
C SER A 92 14.20 7.71 -5.03
N LEU A 93 15.13 7.23 -5.85
CA LEU A 93 15.20 5.81 -6.22
C LEU A 93 15.52 4.93 -5.01
N GLU A 94 16.46 5.36 -4.16
CA GLU A 94 16.82 4.65 -2.94
C GLU A 94 15.69 4.63 -1.91
N SER A 95 14.92 5.72 -1.78
CA SER A 95 13.72 5.76 -0.95
C SER A 95 12.70 4.71 -1.40
N VAL A 96 12.39 4.65 -2.71
CA VAL A 96 11.46 3.64 -3.25
C VAL A 96 11.95 2.22 -3.01
N ARG A 97 13.26 1.96 -3.20
CA ARG A 97 13.86 0.64 -2.95
C ARG A 97 13.79 0.22 -1.48
N ARG A 98 14.04 1.17 -0.58
CA ARG A 98 14.01 0.94 0.88
C ARG A 98 12.60 0.69 1.38
N ASN A 99 11.68 1.57 0.99
CA ASN A 99 10.32 1.60 1.52
C ASN A 99 9.43 0.55 0.87
N LYS A 100 9.66 0.23 -0.42
CA LYS A 100 8.89 -0.73 -1.24
C LYS A 100 7.41 -0.38 -1.43
N VAL A 101 6.91 0.58 -0.68
CA VAL A 101 5.59 1.17 -0.77
C VAL A 101 5.73 2.66 -1.05
N GLY A 102 4.86 3.16 -1.92
CA GLY A 102 4.85 4.57 -2.26
C GLY A 102 3.59 4.97 -2.98
N LEU A 103 3.30 6.28 -2.93
CA LEU A 103 2.17 6.92 -3.57
C LEU A 103 2.70 7.95 -4.57
N LYS A 104 2.10 8.00 -5.76
CA LYS A 104 2.48 8.98 -6.77
C LYS A 104 1.25 9.77 -7.24
N GLY A 105 1.35 11.08 -7.18
CA GLY A 105 0.35 12.03 -7.63
C GLY A 105 0.27 12.13 -9.16
N PRO A 106 -0.69 12.91 -9.68
CA PRO A 106 -0.77 13.20 -11.11
C PRO A 106 0.49 13.94 -11.55
N MET A 107 1.12 13.50 -12.63
CA MET A 107 2.34 14.09 -13.16
C MET A 107 2.24 14.19 -14.66
N ALA A 108 2.76 15.27 -15.22
CA ALA A 108 2.70 15.50 -16.66
C ALA A 108 3.66 14.53 -17.36
N HIS A 109 3.09 13.55 -18.06
CA HIS A 109 3.89 12.62 -18.85
C HIS A 109 4.35 13.31 -20.13
N GLN A 110 5.65 13.49 -20.32
CA GLN A 110 6.15 13.83 -21.66
C GLN A 110 5.84 12.63 -22.58
N LEU A 111 4.87 12.83 -23.48
CA LEU A 111 4.43 11.85 -24.48
C LEU A 111 5.67 11.27 -25.19
N GLY A 112 6.02 10.01 -24.89
CA GLY A 112 7.12 9.31 -25.56
C GLY A 112 7.86 8.23 -24.76
N LYS A 113 7.84 8.27 -23.41
CA LYS A 113 8.53 7.25 -22.59
C LYS A 113 7.63 6.75 -21.49
N ALA A 114 6.85 5.70 -21.71
CA ALA A 114 6.11 5.04 -20.64
C ALA A 114 7.08 4.71 -19.49
N ILE A 115 6.80 5.22 -18.28
CA ILE A 115 7.51 4.78 -17.08
C ILE A 115 7.00 3.37 -16.81
N VAL A 116 7.72 2.39 -17.36
CA VAL A 116 7.58 0.98 -17.00
C VAL A 116 8.14 0.84 -15.59
N LEU A 117 7.26 0.77 -14.59
CA LEU A 117 7.64 0.28 -13.28
C LEU A 117 7.78 -1.25 -13.35
N LEU A 118 9.03 -1.71 -13.23
CA LEU A 118 9.47 -2.99 -12.66
C LEU A 118 9.10 -4.29 -13.41
N THR A 119 10.08 -4.84 -14.14
CA THR A 119 10.17 -6.30 -14.38
C THR A 119 11.56 -6.91 -14.25
N SER A 120 12.63 -6.20 -13.89
CA SER A 120 13.89 -6.82 -13.44
C SER A 120 14.85 -5.78 -12.89
N LEU A 121 14.98 -5.72 -11.56
CA LEU A 121 16.22 -5.50 -10.80
C LEU A 121 15.99 -6.02 -9.37
#